data_AF-A0A1Q7FUI9-F1
#
_entry.id   AF-A0A1Q7FUI9-F1
#
_cell.length_a   1.000
_cell.length_b   1.000
_cell.length_c   1.000
_cell.angle_alpha   90.00
_cell.angle_beta   90.00
_cell.angle_gamma   90.00
#
_symmetry.space_group_name_H-M   'P 1'
#
loop_
_entity.id
_entity.type
_entity.pdbx_description
1 polymer ?
#
loop_
_entity_poly.entity_id
_entity_poly.type
_entity_poly.pdbx_seq_one_letter_code
_entity_poly.pdbx_strand_id
1 'polypeptide(L)'
;MVVDQKEMAAYSGIYLGPLQVLGRRAPGVNGVMTSTIRGDAVSVSVEGWYGSTSGGLMLVLRGVMPNGTQQLTLTRIEAEQLAGTGESSFRWGPQGPVNLTRRSSTQAPAN
;
A
#
# COMPACT_ATOMS: atom_id res chain seq x y z
N MET A 1 -2.98 -6.37 9.09
CA MET A 1 -2.29 -6.34 7.80
C MET A 1 -0.82 -6.03 8.05
N VAL A 2 0.08 -6.81 7.47
CA VAL A 2 1.54 -6.64 7.58
C VAL A 2 2.09 -6.46 6.17
N VAL A 3 2.95 -5.47 5.96
CA VAL A 3 3.58 -5.21 4.66
C VAL A 3 5.09 -5.27 4.83
N ASP A 4 5.73 -6.24 4.18
CA ASP A 4 7.19 -6.28 4.03
C ASP A 4 7.58 -5.60 2.71
N GLN A 5 8.54 -4.69 2.74
CA GLN A 5 8.85 -3.78 1.63
C GLN A 5 10.35 -3.83 1.29
N LYS A 6 10.65 -4.01 0.01
CA LYS A 6 11.98 -3.80 -0.57
C LYS A 6 11.94 -2.63 -1.54
N GLU A 7 12.91 -1.74 -1.43
CA GLU A 7 13.03 -0.58 -2.30
C GLU A 7 13.46 -1.01 -3.72
N MET A 8 12.81 -0.47 -4.74
CA MET A 8 13.09 -0.70 -6.16
C MET A 8 12.88 0.58 -6.97
N ALA A 9 13.25 0.60 -8.26
CA ALA A 9 12.89 1.71 -9.15
C ALA A 9 11.44 1.53 -9.67
N ALA A 10 10.58 2.53 -9.48
CA ALA A 10 9.23 2.60 -10.05
C ALA A 10 8.95 3.98 -10.66
N TYR A 11 7.69 4.25 -11.02
CA TYR A 11 7.26 5.52 -11.59
C TYR A 11 6.51 6.33 -10.52
N SER A 12 6.98 7.54 -10.19
CA SER A 12 6.23 8.49 -9.35
C SER A 12 5.47 9.49 -10.19
N GLY A 13 4.48 10.15 -9.58
CA GLY A 13 3.70 11.16 -10.27
C GLY A 13 2.87 12.08 -9.40
N ILE A 14 2.28 13.08 -10.07
CA ILE A 14 1.15 13.83 -9.54
C ILE A 14 -0.11 13.05 -9.89
N TYR A 15 -0.92 12.77 -8.87
CA TYR A 15 -2.16 12.02 -9.00
C TYR A 15 -3.35 12.93 -8.72
N LEU A 16 -4.39 12.79 -9.54
CA LEU A 16 -5.72 13.36 -9.35
C LEU A 16 -6.71 12.20 -9.23
N GLY A 17 -7.07 11.84 -8.01
CA GLY A 17 -7.78 10.57 -7.75
C GLY A 17 -6.91 9.37 -8.13
N PRO A 18 -7.47 8.31 -8.75
CA PRO A 18 -6.71 7.13 -9.17
C PRO A 18 -5.87 7.37 -10.45
N LEU A 19 -5.92 8.57 -11.06
CA LEU A 19 -5.28 8.85 -12.36
C LEU A 19 -3.95 9.62 -12.18
N GLN A 20 -2.89 9.13 -12.83
CA GLN A 20 -1.60 9.81 -12.91
C GLN A 20 -1.61 10.86 -14.02
N VAL A 21 -1.26 12.11 -13.68
CA VAL A 21 -1.31 13.24 -14.62
C VAL A 21 0.09 13.65 -15.09
N LEU A 22 1.11 13.51 -14.25
CA LEU A 22 2.53 13.73 -14.58
C LEU A 22 3.40 12.67 -13.88
N GLY A 23 4.59 12.34 -14.41
CA GLY A 23 5.50 11.43 -13.71
C GLY A 23 6.91 11.27 -14.27
N ARG A 24 7.84 10.83 -13.41
CA ARG A 24 9.26 10.52 -13.69
C ARG A 24 9.65 9.22 -12.95
N ARG A 25 10.82 8.63 -13.27
CA ARG A 25 11.37 7.52 -12.47
C ARG A 25 11.61 7.99 -11.03
N ALA A 26 11.20 7.18 -10.07
CA ALA A 26 11.30 7.46 -8.64
C ALA A 26 11.41 6.18 -7.81
N PRO A 27 11.71 6.29 -6.51
CA PRO A 27 11.68 5.16 -5.62
C PRO A 27 10.29 4.51 -5.66
N GLY A 28 10.29 3.22 -5.93
CA GLY A 28 9.18 2.32 -5.76
C GLY A 28 9.42 1.40 -4.59
N VAL A 29 8.35 0.77 -4.14
CA VAL A 29 8.42 -0.31 -3.18
C VAL A 29 7.82 -1.54 -3.84
N ASN A 30 8.45 -2.68 -3.65
CA ASN A 30 7.86 -3.96 -4.02
C ASN A 30 7.86 -4.82 -2.77
N GLY A 31 6.80 -5.58 -2.55
CA GLY A 31 6.57 -6.17 -1.24
C GLY A 31 5.55 -7.27 -1.24
N VAL A 32 5.34 -7.80 -0.04
CA VAL A 32 4.26 -8.74 0.23
C VAL A 32 3.35 -8.12 1.28
N MET A 33 2.07 -8.04 0.92
CA MET A 33 1.01 -7.64 1.82
C MET A 33 0.32 -8.90 2.34
N THR A 34 0.39 -9.11 3.65
CA THR A 34 -0.32 -10.20 4.33
C THR A 34 -1.52 -9.64 5.07
N SER A 35 -2.70 -10.18 4.77
CA SER A 35 -3.95 -9.92 5.47
C SER A 35 -4.52 -11.20 6.06
N THR A 36 -5.20 -11.11 7.20
CA THR A 36 -5.89 -12.26 7.78
C THR A 36 -7.34 -12.22 7.33
N ILE A 37 -7.78 -13.29 6.66
CA ILE A 37 -9.13 -13.43 6.11
C ILE A 37 -9.74 -14.68 6.70
N ARG A 38 -10.83 -14.54 7.48
CA ARG A 38 -11.50 -15.67 8.14
C ARG A 38 -10.57 -16.55 8.99
N GLY A 39 -9.47 -15.99 9.50
CA GLY A 39 -8.44 -16.71 10.25
C GLY A 39 -7.23 -17.14 9.43
N ASP A 40 -7.34 -17.18 8.10
CA ASP A 40 -6.24 -17.57 7.22
C ASP A 40 -5.38 -16.37 6.82
N ALA A 41 -4.06 -16.53 6.86
CA ALA A 41 -3.14 -15.53 6.34
C ALA A 41 -3.08 -15.61 4.81
N VAL A 42 -3.56 -14.56 4.15
CA VAL A 42 -3.49 -14.41 2.70
C VAL A 42 -2.43 -13.37 2.37
N SER A 43 -1.42 -13.80 1.61
CA SER A 43 -0.28 -12.97 1.21
C SER A 43 -0.34 -12.68 -0.28
N VAL A 44 -0.17 -11.41 -0.65
CA VAL A 44 -0.23 -10.95 -2.05
C VAL A 44 0.97 -10.08 -2.34
N SER A 45 1.56 -10.26 -3.53
CA SER A 45 2.60 -9.36 -4.01
C SER A 45 1.99 -7.98 -4.28
N VAL A 46 2.66 -6.94 -3.79
CA VAL A 46 2.24 -5.55 -3.95
C VAL A 46 3.38 -4.74 -4.54
N GLU A 47 3.04 -4.00 -5.58
CA GLU A 47 3.89 -2.98 -6.16
C GLU A 47 3.41 -1.63 -5.66
N GLY A 48 4.33 -0.73 -5.33
CA GLY A 48 4.00 0.58 -4.83
C GLY A 48 4.94 1.64 -5.34
N TRP A 49 4.44 2.86 -5.31
CA TRP A 49 5.15 4.03 -5.77
C TRP A 49 4.79 5.23 -4.93
N TYR A 50 5.77 6.11 -4.75
CA TYR A 50 5.54 7.39 -4.11
C TYR A 50 5.00 8.38 -5.13
N GLY A 51 3.97 9.13 -4.77
CA GLY A 51 3.44 10.27 -5.50
C GLY A 51 3.52 11.54 -4.66
N SER A 52 3.33 12.68 -5.30
CA SER A 52 3.16 13.96 -4.60
C SER A 52 1.77 14.51 -4.89
N THR A 53 1.07 14.90 -3.83
CA THR A 53 -0.18 15.66 -3.90
C THR A 53 0.06 17.05 -3.33
N SER A 54 -0.90 17.97 -3.53
CA SER A 54 -0.82 19.32 -2.95
C SER A 54 -0.68 19.33 -1.41
N GLY A 55 -1.01 18.22 -0.75
CA GLY A 55 -0.91 18.05 0.71
C GLY A 55 0.31 17.25 1.20
N GLY A 56 1.18 16.76 0.31
CA GLY A 56 2.42 16.08 0.72
C GLY A 56 2.75 14.79 -0.05
N LEU A 57 3.57 13.94 0.57
CA LEU A 57 3.99 12.65 0.01
C LEU A 57 2.87 11.61 0.19
N MET A 58 2.51 10.98 -0.92
CA MET A 58 1.54 9.89 -0.99
C MET A 58 2.25 8.59 -1.36
N LEU A 59 1.84 7.48 -0.76
CA LEU A 59 2.26 6.13 -1.12
C LEU A 59 1.04 5.42 -1.71
N VAL A 60 1.18 4.93 -2.93
CA VAL A 60 0.19 4.02 -3.53
C VAL A 60 0.75 2.62 -3.50
N LEU A 61 -0.03 1.67 -2.99
CA LEU A 61 0.26 0.23 -3.04
C LEU A 61 -0.81 -0.44 -3.88
N ARG A 62 -0.40 -1.28 -4.85
CA ARG A 62 -1.29 -2.02 -5.72
C ARG A 62 -0.93 -3.50 -5.71
N GLY A 63 -1.88 -4.33 -5.31
CA GLY A 63 -1.81 -5.78 -5.44
C GLY A 63 -2.64 -6.24 -6.64
N VAL A 64 -2.03 -6.99 -7.55
CA VAL A 64 -2.74 -7.65 -8.65
C VAL A 64 -2.82 -9.13 -8.34
N MET A 65 -4.04 -9.66 -8.31
CA MET A 65 -4.33 -11.08 -8.09
C MET A 65 -5.04 -11.65 -9.33
N PRO A 66 -5.00 -12.97 -9.57
CA PRO A 66 -5.66 -13.58 -10.72
C PRO A 66 -7.15 -13.26 -10.87
N ASN A 67 -7.82 -12.99 -9.75
CA ASN A 67 -9.26 -12.76 -9.66
C ASN A 67 -9.64 -11.35 -9.23
N GLY A 68 -8.71 -10.39 -9.28
CA GLY A 68 -9.01 -9.01 -8.91
C GLY A 68 -7.83 -8.13 -8.55
N THR A 69 -8.12 -6.89 -8.21
CA THR A 69 -7.11 -5.89 -7.85
C THR A 69 -7.43 -5.27 -6.51
N GLN A 70 -6.37 -4.90 -5.79
CA GLN A 70 -6.42 -4.11 -4.57
C GLN A 70 -5.50 -2.92 -4.71
N GLN A 71 -5.95 -1.76 -4.25
CA GLN A 71 -5.17 -0.55 -4.20
C GLN A 71 -5.34 0.13 -2.85
N LEU A 72 -4.24 0.64 -2.30
CA LEU A 72 -4.23 1.50 -1.13
C LEU A 72 -3.55 2.80 -1.50
N THR A 73 -4.18 3.90 -1.13
CA THR A 73 -3.64 5.25 -1.29
C THR A 73 -3.43 5.81 0.10
N LEU A 74 -2.19 6.09 0.47
CA LEU A 74 -1.77 6.35 1.84
C LEU A 74 -0.97 7.64 1.93
N THR A 75 -1.15 8.38 3.01
CA THR A 75 -0.35 9.55 3.37
C THR A 75 0.20 9.35 4.78
N ARG A 76 1.40 9.85 5.02
CA ARG A 76 2.00 9.82 6.36
C ARG A 76 1.30 10.81 7.27
N ILE A 77 0.76 10.33 8.39
CA ILE A 77 0.15 11.15 9.43
C ILE A 77 1.04 11.27 10.68
N GLU A 78 1.86 10.26 10.95
CA GLU A 78 2.91 10.28 11.98
C GLU A 78 4.15 9.51 11.50
N ALA A 79 5.24 9.51 12.28
CA ALA A 79 6.49 8.82 11.91
C ALA A 79 6.28 7.36 11.46
N GLU A 80 5.42 6.62 12.16
CA GLU A 80 5.13 5.19 11.91
C GLU A 80 3.67 4.92 11.54
N GLN A 81 2.89 5.97 11.25
CA GLN A 81 1.47 5.85 10.90
C GLN A 81 1.18 6.42 9.51
N LEU A 82 0.49 5.61 8.71
CA LEU A 82 -0.02 5.95 7.40
C LEU A 82 -1.55 5.85 7.43
N ALA A 83 -2.24 6.84 6.88
CA ALA A 83 -3.69 6.83 6.75
C ALA A 83 -4.10 7.11 5.31
N GLY A 84 -5.26 6.61 4.90
CA GLY A 84 -5.81 6.93 3.60
C GLY A 84 -7.00 6.06 3.23
N THR A 85 -7.05 5.62 1.97
CA THR A 85 -8.20 4.88 1.42
C THR A 85 -7.74 3.60 0.74
N GLY A 86 -8.57 2.57 0.85
CA GLY A 86 -8.38 1.30 0.17
C GLY A 86 -9.55 0.98 -0.75
N GLU A 87 -9.22 0.47 -1.92
CA GLU A 87 -10.16 -0.01 -2.92
C GLU A 87 -9.81 -1.45 -3.27
N SER A 88 -10.82 -2.31 -3.30
CA SER A 88 -10.64 -3.73 -3.55
C SER A 88 -11.82 -4.25 -4.34
N SER A 89 -11.54 -4.97 -5.44
CA SER A 89 -12.56 -5.74 -6.17
C SER A 89 -13.08 -6.93 -5.34
N PHE A 90 -12.35 -7.30 -4.29
CA PHE A 90 -12.76 -8.35 -3.36
C PHE A 90 -13.63 -7.78 -2.24
N ARG A 91 -14.75 -8.47 -1.95
CA ARG A 91 -15.64 -8.16 -0.82
C ARG A 91 -14.96 -8.25 0.54
N TRP A 92 -13.86 -8.99 0.64
CA TRP A 92 -13.09 -9.15 1.88
C TRP A 92 -11.94 -8.13 2.01
N GLY A 93 -11.64 -7.38 0.95
CA GLY A 93 -10.54 -6.42 0.96
C GLY A 93 -10.96 -5.05 1.50
N PRO A 94 -10.01 -4.11 1.61
CA PRO A 94 -10.30 -2.77 2.11
C PRO A 94 -11.22 -2.03 1.12
N GLN A 95 -12.31 -1.47 1.64
CA GLN A 95 -13.27 -0.64 0.91
C GLN A 95 -13.57 0.61 1.74
N GLY A 96 -12.79 1.67 1.53
CA GLY A 96 -12.91 2.93 2.26
C GLY A 96 -11.68 3.25 3.15
N PRO A 97 -11.86 3.96 4.27
CA PRO A 97 -10.75 4.44 5.09
C PRO A 97 -9.86 3.31 5.64
N VAL A 98 -8.55 3.50 5.57
CA VAL A 98 -7.55 2.56 6.11
C VAL A 98 -6.51 3.31 6.93
N ASN A 99 -6.06 2.68 8.02
CA ASN A 99 -4.91 3.11 8.81
C ASN A 99 -3.91 1.96 8.88
N LEU A 100 -2.66 2.24 8.53
CA LEU A 100 -1.56 1.31 8.63
C LEU A 100 -0.54 1.83 9.64
N THR A 101 -0.19 0.96 10.58
CA THR A 101 0.93 1.18 11.48
C THR A 101 2.10 0.35 11.00
N ARG A 102 3.24 0.99 10.79
CA ARG A 102 4.48 0.27 10.51
C ARG A 102 4.84 -0.49 11.78
N ARG A 103 4.92 -1.82 11.69
CA ARG A 103 5.58 -2.61 12.73
C ARG A 103 7.07 -2.63 12.40
N SER A 104 7.88 -2.16 13.34
CA SER A 104 9.30 -2.47 13.34
C SER A 104 9.45 -4.00 13.38
N SER A 105 10.33 -4.53 12.53
CA SER A 105 10.59 -5.97 12.35
C SER A 105 11.11 -6.68 13.61
N THR A 106 11.19 -5.99 14.75
CA THR A 106 11.55 -6.56 16.06
C THR A 106 10.44 -7.44 16.66
N GLN A 107 9.20 -7.34 16.17
CA GLN A 107 8.12 -8.20 16.66
C GLN A 107 7.97 -9.45 15.79
N ALA A 108 8.90 -10.39 15.99
CA ALA A 108 8.70 -11.78 15.63
C ALA A 108 7.37 -12.29 16.24
N PRO A 109 6.60 -13.15 15.55
CA PRO A 109 5.42 -13.75 16.15
C PRO A 109 5.84 -14.51 17.41
N ALA A 110 5.24 -14.16 18.55
CA ALA A 110 5.36 -14.96 19.76
C ALA A 110 4.77 -16.35 19.45
N ASN A 111 5.62 -17.36 19.62
CA ASN A 111 5.33 -18.77 19.43
C ASN A 111 4.30 -19.26 20.45
#